data_AF-A0A3N5F128-F1
#
_entry.id   AF-A0A3N5F128-F1
#
_cell.length_a   1.000
_cell.length_b   1.000
_cell.length_c   1.000
_cell.angle_alpha   90.00
_cell.angle_beta   90.00
_cell.angle_gamma   90.00
#
_symmetry.space_group_name_H-M   'P 1'
#
loop_
_entity.id
_entity.type
_entity.pdbx_description
1 polymer ?
#
loop_
_entity_poly.entity_id
_entity_poly.type
_entity_poly.pdbx_seq_one_letter_code
_entity_poly.pdbx_strand_id
1 'polypeptide(L)'
;MSTSGSGVTGELPTKAGIVRATIVPGAARNQIQSVSFSGTFKAEPAGILAKLELTLAGSTIDEAPGKIEDFFAQNPTALPGVEPEEFLTVLTLAFMKVRRTISTAPDPAAWKKQS
;
A
#
# COMPACT_ATOMS: atom_id res chain seq x y z
N MET A 1 4.04 -2.39 -23.64
CA MET A 1 3.93 -3.15 -22.37
C MET A 1 4.02 -2.17 -21.23
N SER A 2 3.16 -2.35 -20.22
CA SER A 2 3.10 -1.67 -18.92
C SER A 2 2.68 -0.19 -18.95
N THR A 3 1.38 0.06 -18.83
CA THR A 3 0.86 1.31 -18.28
C THR A 3 1.44 1.49 -16.88
N SER A 4 2.31 2.48 -16.70
CA SER A 4 2.76 2.94 -15.39
C SER A 4 1.53 3.42 -14.61
N GLY A 5 0.94 2.55 -13.78
CA GLY A 5 0.00 3.00 -12.77
C GLY A 5 0.77 3.93 -11.83
N SER A 6 0.42 5.21 -11.81
CA SER A 6 0.99 6.16 -10.85
C SER A 6 0.72 5.62 -9.44
N GLY A 7 1.77 5.15 -8.78
CA GLY A 7 1.69 4.67 -7.41
C GLY A 7 1.20 5.79 -6.49
N VAL A 8 0.39 5.42 -5.50
CA VAL A 8 -0.16 6.36 -4.54
C VAL A 8 0.47 6.11 -3.18
N THR A 9 1.01 7.17 -2.59
CA THR A 9 1.77 7.07 -1.33
C THR A 9 0.96 7.55 -0.12
N GLY A 10 0.88 6.69 0.89
CA GLY A 10 0.53 7.02 2.27
C GLY A 10 1.79 7.20 3.11
N GLU A 11 1.73 8.04 4.14
CA GLU A 11 2.81 8.24 5.10
C GLU A 11 2.21 8.33 6.51
N LEU A 12 2.88 7.72 7.48
CA LEU A 12 2.52 7.74 8.89
C LEU A 12 3.77 7.91 9.77
N PRO A 13 3.83 8.93 10.64
CA PRO A 13 4.80 9.00 11.73
C PRO A 13 4.47 7.96 12.81
N THR A 14 5.48 7.22 13.25
CA THR A 14 5.45 6.13 14.24
C THR A 14 6.47 6.41 15.35
N LYS A 15 6.45 5.60 16.42
CA LYS A 15 7.46 5.70 17.48
C LYS A 15 8.87 5.37 17.00
N ALA A 16 9.01 4.50 16.00
CA ALA A 16 10.29 4.09 15.44
C ALA A 16 10.77 4.91 14.23
N GLY A 17 10.01 5.92 13.80
CA GLY A 17 10.34 6.75 12.64
C GLY A 17 9.14 6.98 11.74
N ILE A 18 9.37 7.14 10.44
CA ILE A 18 8.30 7.34 9.44
C ILE A 18 8.11 6.04 8.67
N VAL A 19 6.87 5.59 8.52
CA VAL A 19 6.49 4.50 7.61
C VAL A 19 5.76 5.09 6.40
N ARG A 20 6.16 4.68 5.20
CA ARG A 20 5.54 5.04 3.93
C ARG A 20 5.10 3.78 3.22
N ALA A 21 3.93 3.82 2.60
CA ALA A 21 3.44 2.78 1.71
C ALA A 21 3.07 3.39 0.36
N THR A 22 3.69 2.91 -0.70
CA THR A 22 3.33 3.26 -2.09
C THR A 22 2.61 2.09 -2.71
N ILE A 23 1.37 2.30 -3.15
CA ILE A 23 0.53 1.25 -3.71
C ILE A 23 0.29 1.50 -5.19
N VAL A 24 0.44 0.44 -5.99
CA VAL A 24 -0.10 0.39 -7.35
C VAL A 24 -1.40 -0.42 -7.30
N PRO A 25 -2.57 0.19 -7.59
CA PRO A 25 -3.84 -0.52 -7.57
C PRO A 25 -3.92 -1.52 -8.73
N GLY A 26 -4.54 -2.67 -8.46
CA GLY A 26 -4.83 -3.71 -9.46
C GLY A 26 -6.03 -3.38 -10.34
N ALA A 27 -6.37 -4.33 -11.22
CA ALA A 27 -7.50 -4.19 -12.13
C ALA A 27 -8.85 -4.16 -11.36
N ALA A 28 -8.92 -4.86 -10.23
CA ALA A 28 -10.06 -4.78 -9.33
C ALA A 28 -9.90 -3.63 -8.33
N ARG A 29 -11.02 -2.96 -8.00
CA ARG A 29 -11.08 -1.74 -7.18
C ARG A 29 -10.37 -1.83 -5.82
N ASN A 30 -10.28 -3.01 -5.24
CA ASN A 30 -9.68 -3.28 -3.93
C ASN A 30 -8.40 -4.11 -4.01
N GLN A 31 -7.89 -4.42 -5.21
CA GLN A 31 -6.71 -5.26 -5.39
C GLN A 31 -5.43 -4.43 -5.31
N ILE A 32 -4.42 -4.99 -4.67
CA ILE A 32 -3.04 -4.50 -4.65
C ILE A 32 -2.31 -5.17 -5.80
N GLN A 33 -1.94 -4.42 -6.85
CA GLN A 33 -1.04 -4.95 -7.88
C GLN A 33 0.36 -5.10 -7.30
N SER A 34 0.85 -4.04 -6.67
CA SER A 34 2.09 -4.03 -5.92
C SER A 34 2.02 -3.01 -4.79
N VAL A 35 2.86 -3.21 -3.78
CA VAL A 35 3.08 -2.27 -2.68
C VAL A 35 4.58 -2.19 -2.43
N SER A 36 5.05 -1.01 -2.04
CA SER A 36 6.40 -0.82 -1.52
C SER A 36 6.35 -0.05 -0.21
N PHE A 37 7.02 -0.58 0.81
CA PHE A 37 7.22 0.05 2.10
C PHE A 37 8.61 0.68 2.19
N SER A 38 8.67 1.88 2.72
CA SER A 38 9.92 2.59 2.98
C SER A 38 9.78 3.48 4.20
N GLY A 39 10.89 4.01 4.72
CA GLY A 39 10.82 4.77 5.95
C GLY A 39 12.16 5.03 6.60
N THR A 40 12.10 5.56 7.82
CA THR A 40 13.27 5.75 8.70
C THR A 40 13.33 4.74 9.83
N PHE A 41 12.39 3.79 9.89
CA PHE A 41 12.39 2.68 10.85
C PHE A 41 13.46 1.63 10.49
N LYS A 42 13.86 0.82 11.48
CA LYS A 42 14.80 -0.28 11.28
C LYS A 42 14.06 -1.52 10.76
N ALA A 43 14.64 -2.20 9.79
CA ALA A 43 14.11 -3.43 9.22
C ALA A 43 15.24 -4.45 9.03
N GLU A 44 15.15 -5.58 9.71
CA GLU A 44 16.14 -6.64 9.67
C GLU A 44 15.45 -8.02 9.69
N PRO A 45 15.94 -9.05 8.98
CA PRO A 45 17.09 -9.04 8.09
C PRO A 45 16.84 -8.24 6.81
N ALA A 46 17.91 -8.00 6.04
CA ALA A 46 17.79 -7.41 4.71
C ALA A 46 16.79 -8.20 3.85
N GLY A 47 15.88 -7.49 3.17
CA GLY A 47 14.82 -8.10 2.36
C GLY A 47 13.55 -8.47 3.12
N ILE A 48 13.47 -8.22 4.43
CA ILE A 48 12.24 -8.47 5.21
C ILE A 48 11.04 -7.69 4.66
N LEU A 49 11.24 -6.42 4.29
CA LEU A 49 10.19 -5.60 3.68
C LEU A 49 9.76 -6.15 2.32
N ALA A 50 10.71 -6.55 1.48
CA ALA A 50 10.40 -7.18 0.19
C ALA A 50 9.55 -8.45 0.35
N LYS A 51 9.79 -9.24 1.41
CA LYS A 51 8.97 -10.42 1.74
C LYS A 51 7.54 -10.03 2.11
N LEU A 52 7.35 -8.97 2.90
CA LEU A 52 6.02 -8.44 3.23
C LEU A 52 5.32 -7.90 1.98
N GLU A 53 6.03 -7.12 1.15
CA GLU A 53 5.51 -6.56 -0.09
C GLU A 53 5.03 -7.65 -1.06
N LEU A 54 5.81 -8.72 -1.22
CA LEU A 54 5.44 -9.88 -2.03
C LEU A 54 4.22 -10.63 -1.46
N THR A 55 4.10 -10.70 -0.14
CA THR A 55 2.96 -11.34 0.54
C THR A 55 1.66 -10.58 0.26
N LEU A 56 1.73 -9.26 0.18
CA LEU A 56 0.60 -8.38 -0.09
C LEU A 56 0.28 -8.22 -1.58
N ALA A 57 1.27 -8.34 -2.46
CA ALA A 57 1.06 -8.28 -3.90
C ALA A 57 0.03 -9.31 -4.38
N GLY A 58 -0.92 -8.86 -5.21
CA GLY A 58 -2.04 -9.68 -5.70
C GLY A 58 -3.23 -9.81 -4.75
N SER A 59 -3.08 -9.41 -3.48
CA SER A 59 -4.13 -9.50 -2.45
C SER A 59 -5.13 -8.36 -2.57
N THR A 60 -6.26 -8.51 -1.90
CA THR A 60 -7.19 -7.40 -1.65
C THR A 60 -6.81 -6.63 -0.38
N ILE A 61 -7.24 -5.38 -0.29
CA ILE A 61 -7.10 -4.57 0.94
C ILE A 61 -7.81 -5.21 2.14
N ASP A 62 -8.87 -5.99 1.88
CA ASP A 62 -9.63 -6.70 2.91
C ASP A 62 -8.85 -7.90 3.49
N GLU A 63 -7.93 -8.49 2.71
CA GLU A 63 -7.04 -9.57 3.17
C GLU A 63 -5.74 -9.05 3.82
N ALA A 64 -5.39 -7.77 3.60
CA ALA A 64 -4.15 -7.20 4.09
C ALA A 64 -3.98 -7.25 5.63
N PRO A 65 -5.03 -7.03 6.46
CA PRO A 65 -4.96 -7.20 7.93
C PRO A 65 -4.36 -8.54 8.35
N GLY A 66 -4.99 -9.64 7.96
CA GLY A 66 -4.52 -10.98 8.35
C GLY A 66 -3.12 -11.27 7.85
N LYS A 67 -2.78 -10.87 6.62
CA LYS A 67 -1.44 -11.09 6.05
C LYS A 67 -0.34 -10.30 6.77
N ILE A 68 -0.63 -9.07 7.20
CA ILE A 68 0.32 -8.26 7.97
C ILE A 68 0.47 -8.84 9.38
N GLU A 69 -0.62 -9.20 10.04
CA GLU A 69 -0.59 -9.83 11.37
C GLU A 69 0.20 -11.14 11.36
N ASP A 70 -0.10 -12.03 10.41
CA ASP A 70 0.62 -13.30 10.22
C ASP A 70 2.11 -13.08 9.95
N PHE A 71 2.45 -12.04 9.17
CA PHE A 71 3.83 -11.70 8.90
C PHE A 71 4.57 -11.26 10.17
N PHE A 72 3.97 -10.39 10.98
CA PHE A 72 4.58 -9.95 12.24
C PHE A 72 4.69 -11.09 13.25
N ALA A 73 3.68 -11.98 13.33
CA ALA A 73 3.72 -13.16 14.19
C ALA A 73 4.85 -14.13 13.79
N GLN A 74 5.10 -14.29 12.48
CA GLN A 74 6.18 -15.13 11.96
C GLN A 74 7.57 -14.46 12.04
N ASN A 75 7.63 -13.13 12.16
CA ASN A 75 8.86 -12.35 12.13
C ASN A 75 8.88 -11.31 13.29
N PRO A 76 8.76 -11.72 14.56
CA PRO A 76 8.45 -10.83 15.69
C PRO A 76 9.53 -9.79 16.01
N THR A 77 10.77 -10.01 15.57
CA THR A 77 11.89 -9.09 15.82
C THR A 77 12.29 -8.29 14.60
N ALA A 78 11.56 -8.45 13.49
CA ALA A 78 12.08 -8.06 12.19
C ALA A 78 11.85 -6.58 11.85
N LEU A 79 10.88 -5.97 12.53
CA LEU A 79 10.49 -4.58 12.41
C LEU A 79 10.38 -3.97 13.82
N PRO A 80 11.50 -3.75 14.52
CA PRO A 80 11.47 -3.31 15.91
C PRO A 80 10.90 -1.90 16.06
N GLY A 81 9.95 -1.75 16.99
CA GLY A 81 9.36 -0.46 17.36
C GLY A 81 8.29 0.07 16.40
N VAL A 82 7.89 -0.75 15.42
CA VAL A 82 6.71 -0.54 14.60
C VAL A 82 5.72 -1.67 14.83
N GLU A 83 4.43 -1.34 14.79
CA GLU A 83 3.34 -2.28 15.01
C GLU A 83 2.64 -2.65 13.68
N PRO A 84 2.02 -3.84 13.57
CA PRO A 84 1.27 -4.22 12.37
C PRO A 84 0.17 -3.21 12.01
N GLU A 85 -0.47 -2.62 13.02
CA GLU A 85 -1.48 -1.57 12.86
C GLU A 85 -0.97 -0.33 12.13
N GLU A 86 0.32 0.01 12.28
CA GLU A 86 0.92 1.17 11.62
C GLU A 86 1.09 0.91 10.11
N PHE A 87 1.44 -0.33 9.74
CA PHE A 87 1.49 -0.77 8.33
C PHE A 87 0.09 -0.78 7.71
N LEU A 88 -0.91 -1.25 8.45
CA LEU A 88 -2.30 -1.23 8.00
C LEU A 88 -2.84 0.18 7.82
N THR A 89 -2.50 1.07 8.75
CA THR A 89 -2.92 2.47 8.70
C THR A 89 -2.34 3.16 7.48
N VAL A 90 -1.02 3.03 7.22
CA VAL A 90 -0.40 3.68 6.06
C VAL A 90 -0.90 3.11 4.73
N LEU A 91 -1.18 1.80 4.67
CA LEU A 91 -1.77 1.13 3.51
C LEU A 91 -3.19 1.66 3.24
N THR A 92 -3.99 1.81 4.28
CA THR A 92 -5.34 2.39 4.20
C THR A 92 -5.30 3.84 3.71
N LEU A 93 -4.36 4.65 4.23
CA LEU A 93 -4.17 6.04 3.79
C LEU A 93 -3.84 6.13 2.30
N ALA A 94 -2.98 5.23 1.80
CA ALA A 94 -2.67 5.15 0.38
C ALA A 94 -3.91 4.74 -0.45
N PHE A 95 -4.68 3.75 -0.02
CA PHE A 95 -5.91 3.32 -0.71
C PHE A 95 -7.01 4.39 -0.72
N MET A 96 -7.17 5.15 0.36
CA MET A 96 -8.11 6.26 0.41
C MET A 96 -7.79 7.32 -0.65
N LYS A 97 -6.49 7.58 -0.88
CA LYS A 97 -6.03 8.49 -1.93
C LYS A 97 -6.31 7.93 -3.33
N VAL A 98 -6.12 6.62 -3.56
CA VAL A 98 -6.53 5.95 -4.82
C VAL A 98 -8.02 6.16 -5.10
N ARG A 99 -8.88 5.99 -4.08
CA ARG A 99 -10.33 6.21 -4.24
C ARG A 99 -10.69 7.65 -4.62
N ARG A 100 -9.96 8.63 -4.08
CA ARG A 100 -10.18 10.06 -4.42
C ARG A 100 -9.75 10.37 -5.86
N THR A 101 -8.60 9.85 -6.30
CA THR A 101 -8.08 10.13 -7.65
C THR A 101 -8.91 9.50 -8.76
N ILE A 102 -9.43 8.28 -8.57
CA ILE A 102 -10.32 7.62 -9.54
C ILE A 102 -11.66 8.37 -9.64
N SER A 103 -12.14 8.96 -8.54
CA SER A 103 -13.41 9.69 -8.52
C SER A 103 -13.34 11.08 -9.16
N THR A 104 -12.14 11.60 -9.46
CA THR A 104 -11.92 12.96 -10.00
C THR A 104 -11.52 12.99 -11.47
N ALA A 105 -11.41 11.86 -12.17
CA ALA A 105 -11.18 11.88 -13.61
C ALA A 105 -12.50 12.26 -14.32
N PRO A 106 -12.61 13.45 -14.96
CA PRO A 106 -13.72 13.70 -15.87
C PRO A 106 -13.62 12.71 -17.03
N ASP A 107 -14.73 12.05 -17.34
CA ASP A 107 -14.86 11.18 -18.50
C ASP A 107 -14.58 12.00 -19.78
N PRO A 108 -13.49 11.72 -20.53
CA PRO A 108 -13.16 12.49 -21.73
C PRO A 108 -14.13 12.21 -22.89
N ALA A 109 -15.04 11.23 -22.77
CA ALA A 109 -16.10 10.97 -23.74
C ALA A 109 -17.37 11.81 -23.50
N ALA A 110 -17.47 12.51 -22.36
CA ALA A 110 -18.57 13.44 -22.09
C ALA A 110 -18.56 14.69 -22.99
N TRP A 111 -17.45 15.00 -23.68
CA TRP A 111 -17.35 16.17 -24.57
C TRP A 111 -17.84 15.93 -26.01
N LYS A 112 -18.31 14.73 -26.39
CA LYS A 112 -18.79 14.45 -27.75
C LYS A 112 -20.30 14.56 -27.96
N LYS A 113 -21.08 15.06 -26.99
CA LYS A 113 -22.52 15.31 -27.17
C LYS A 113 -22.98 16.63 -26.57
N GLN A 114 -22.67 17.73 -27.26
CA GLN A 114 -23.31 19.06 -27.22
C GLN A 114 -22.28 20.01 -27.88
N SER A 115 -22.46 20.65 -29.02
CA SER A 115 -23.57 20.91 -29.94
C SER A 115 -22.98 21.28 -31.29
#